data_AF-A0A7S0VPW5-F1
#
_entry.id   AF-A0A7S0VPW5-F1
#
_cell.length_a   1.000
_cell.length_b   1.000
_cell.length_c   1.000
_cell.angle_alpha   90.00
_cell.angle_beta   90.00
_cell.angle_gamma   90.00
#
_symmetry.space_group_name_H-M   'P 1'
#
loop_
_entity.id
_entity.type
_entity.pdbx_description
1 polymer ?
#
loop_
_entity_poly.entity_id
_entity_poly.type
_entity_poly.pdbx_seq_one_letter_code
_entity_poly.pdbx_strand_id
1 'polypeptide(L)'
;VTDDEDDDDLKVLSKGEREILRRAAEEHELDYSFKFDGVLQLKTGRPAEAADGLESHMCVDRGEAAKQFLRRRGMGIRGLEEEVEDFVKQRAGDAEAEELMEMLNYILYEGTSEKLYANGVRDKGREPGTKLDHFTGHQKAKLAGLSEAEVAALRLYTTYGTYRLMNGPLRDDERKQRHEPCHLPVATFLAAEGAKKLRKLNAPEMQTRLSAESAAGLQAVPGAPPSTKRVYWRGMRHIDMKVSDGFLRDGGTELAFM
;
A
#
# COMPACT_ATOMS: atom_id res chain seq x y z
N VAL A 1 -25.69 23.09 33.92
CA VAL A 1 -25.37 23.50 32.54
C VAL A 1 -23.96 24.05 32.60
N THR A 2 -23.15 23.69 31.60
CA THR A 2 -21.68 23.81 31.48
C THR A 2 -20.91 22.69 32.17
N ASP A 3 -20.49 21.71 31.38
CA ASP A 3 -19.08 21.33 31.33
C ASP A 3 -18.75 21.03 29.88
N ASP A 4 -17.68 21.68 29.45
CA ASP A 4 -17.13 21.78 28.11
C ASP A 4 -16.78 20.39 27.55
N GLU A 5 -17.40 20.03 26.42
CA GLU A 5 -16.86 18.97 25.56
C GLU A 5 -15.73 19.61 24.75
N ASP A 6 -14.50 19.17 25.06
CA ASP A 6 -13.30 19.43 24.27
C ASP A 6 -13.53 18.97 22.82
N ASP A 7 -13.97 19.90 21.98
CA ASP A 7 -13.80 19.83 20.53
C ASP A 7 -12.29 19.82 20.30
N ASP A 8 -11.74 18.61 20.16
CA ASP A 8 -10.39 18.33 19.71
C ASP A 8 -10.31 18.72 18.22
N ASP A 9 -10.36 20.03 18.00
CA ASP A 9 -10.27 20.70 16.71
C ASP A 9 -8.95 20.24 16.08
N LEU A 10 -9.03 19.30 15.15
CA LEU A 10 -7.96 18.87 14.26
C LEU A 10 -7.37 20.12 13.61
N LYS A 11 -6.36 20.69 14.25
CA LYS A 11 -5.82 21.99 13.90
C LYS A 11 -5.16 21.89 12.53
N VAL A 12 -5.88 22.34 11.51
CA VAL A 12 -5.40 22.35 10.14
C VAL A 12 -4.16 23.23 10.09
N LEU A 13 -3.00 22.60 9.90
CA LEU A 13 -1.72 23.30 9.85
C LEU A 13 -1.79 24.45 8.84
N SER A 14 -1.43 25.64 9.31
CA SER A 14 -1.32 26.84 8.50
C SER A 14 -0.28 26.66 7.40
N LYS A 15 -0.32 27.50 6.35
CA LYS A 15 0.68 27.48 5.28
C LYS A 15 2.11 27.62 5.81
N GLY A 16 2.31 28.40 6.88
CA GLY A 16 3.62 28.57 7.52
C GLY A 16 4.09 27.31 8.23
N GLU A 17 3.21 26.63 8.98
CA GLU A 17 3.54 25.39 9.69
C GLU A 17 3.87 24.24 8.72
N ARG A 18 3.18 24.17 7.58
CA ARG A 18 3.53 23.20 6.52
C ARG A 18 4.88 23.46 5.89
N GLU A 19 5.23 24.72 5.68
CA GLU A 19 6.56 25.07 5.16
C GLU A 19 7.67 24.72 6.16
N ILE A 20 7.41 24.90 7.46
CA ILE A 20 8.33 24.48 8.52
C ILE A 20 8.48 22.95 8.54
N LEU A 21 7.39 22.18 8.44
CA LEU A 21 7.47 20.72 8.35
C LEU A 21 8.20 20.24 7.10
N ARG A 22 8.01 20.92 5.96
CA ARG A 22 8.71 20.61 4.71
C ARG A 22 10.21 20.84 4.85
N ARG A 23 10.60 21.97 5.45
CA ARG A 23 12.01 22.25 5.74
C ARG A 23 12.59 21.27 6.75
N ALA A 24 11.87 20.94 7.82
CA ALA A 24 12.29 19.94 8.79
C ALA A 24 12.48 18.55 8.15
N ALA A 25 11.62 18.19 7.19
CA ALA A 25 11.75 16.96 6.40
C ALA A 25 12.85 17.02 5.32
N GLU A 26 13.35 18.20 4.97
CA GLU A 26 14.48 18.38 4.04
C GLU A 26 15.81 18.50 4.80
N GLU A 27 15.78 19.02 6.03
CA GLU A 27 16.91 19.18 6.95
C GLU A 27 17.22 17.90 7.74
N HIS A 28 16.20 17.14 8.14
CA HIS A 28 16.40 15.70 8.37
C HIS A 28 16.71 15.13 6.99
N GLU A 29 17.97 14.76 6.73
CA GLU A 29 18.33 13.87 5.64
C GLU A 29 17.38 12.66 5.71
N LEU A 30 16.28 12.71 4.93
CA LEU A 30 15.31 11.65 4.89
C LEU A 30 16.03 10.46 4.32
N ASP A 31 16.47 9.60 5.23
CA ASP A 31 17.18 8.41 4.90
C ASP A 31 16.16 7.39 4.38
N TYR A 32 15.78 7.58 3.11
CA TYR A 32 14.96 6.63 2.34
C TYR A 32 15.62 5.26 2.27
N SER A 33 16.92 5.20 2.58
CA SER A 33 17.69 3.98 2.68
C SER A 33 16.99 3.02 3.65
N PHE A 34 16.52 3.41 4.83
CA PHE A 34 16.01 2.46 5.86
C PHE A 34 14.87 1.54 5.40
N LYS A 35 14.08 1.93 4.38
CA LYS A 35 13.01 1.08 3.82
C LYS A 35 13.56 -0.06 2.94
N PHE A 36 14.78 0.09 2.43
CA PHE A 36 15.47 -0.81 1.49
C PHE A 36 16.96 -1.10 1.83
N ASP A 37 17.52 -0.55 2.92
CA ASP A 37 18.96 -0.61 3.27
C ASP A 37 19.35 -1.87 4.02
N GLY A 38 18.36 -2.63 4.48
CA GLY A 38 18.59 -4.04 4.67
C GLY A 38 18.77 -4.65 3.30
N VAL A 39 20.00 -5.07 2.95
CA VAL A 39 20.24 -6.06 1.87
C VAL A 39 19.64 -7.40 2.33
N LEU A 40 18.32 -7.41 2.51
CA LEU A 40 17.53 -8.61 2.67
C LEU A 40 17.62 -9.28 1.32
N GLN A 41 18.26 -10.45 1.29
CA GLN A 41 18.32 -11.25 0.08
C GLN A 41 16.90 -11.43 -0.46
N LEU A 42 16.74 -11.21 -1.77
CA LEU A 42 15.52 -11.57 -2.48
C LEU A 42 15.24 -13.05 -2.19
N LYS A 43 14.25 -13.30 -1.33
CA LYS A 43 13.73 -14.64 -1.13
C LYS A 43 13.01 -15.03 -2.41
N THR A 44 13.54 -16.05 -3.06
CA THR A 44 13.11 -16.50 -4.37
C THR A 44 12.48 -17.88 -4.19
N GLY A 45 11.19 -17.97 -4.50
CA GLY A 45 10.42 -19.22 -4.40
C GLY A 45 10.62 -20.13 -5.60
N ARG A 46 10.29 -21.42 -5.44
CA ARG A 46 10.26 -22.39 -6.55
C ARG A 46 9.11 -22.04 -7.53
N PRO A 47 9.22 -22.38 -8.82
CA PRO A 47 8.14 -22.15 -9.79
C PRO A 47 6.76 -22.73 -9.37
N ALA A 48 6.76 -23.85 -8.64
CA ALA A 48 5.54 -24.43 -8.08
C ALA A 48 4.91 -23.54 -6.99
N GLU A 49 5.74 -22.93 -6.13
CA GLU A 49 5.30 -21.99 -5.09
C GLU A 49 4.84 -20.66 -5.70
N ALA A 50 5.35 -20.29 -6.89
CA ALA A 50 4.89 -19.13 -7.65
C ALA A 50 3.55 -19.33 -8.36
N ALA A 51 3.14 -20.59 -8.57
CA ALA A 51 1.83 -20.91 -9.10
C ALA A 51 0.74 -20.83 -8.01
N ASP A 52 1.14 -20.86 -6.74
CA ASP A 52 0.22 -20.71 -5.61
C ASP A 52 -0.22 -19.24 -5.48
N GLY A 53 -1.51 -19.05 -5.19
CA GLY A 53 -2.08 -17.72 -4.98
C GLY A 53 -1.53 -17.05 -3.71
N LEU A 54 -1.68 -15.73 -3.62
CA LEU A 54 -1.32 -14.96 -2.43
C LEU A 54 -2.00 -15.52 -1.17
N GLU A 55 -3.20 -16.07 -1.31
CA GLU A 55 -3.97 -16.75 -0.28
C GLU A 55 -3.21 -17.92 0.36
N SER A 56 -2.50 -18.73 -0.43
CA SER A 56 -1.66 -19.82 0.05
C SER A 56 -0.47 -19.29 0.86
N HIS A 57 0.18 -18.25 0.35
CA HIS A 57 1.30 -17.60 1.05
C HIS A 57 0.87 -16.95 2.37
N MET A 58 -0.37 -16.47 2.46
CA MET A 58 -0.95 -15.95 3.69
C MET A 58 -1.52 -17.04 4.60
N CYS A 59 -1.50 -18.31 4.17
CA CYS A 59 -2.09 -19.46 4.85
C CYS A 59 -3.59 -19.28 5.14
N VAL A 60 -4.32 -18.72 4.17
CA VAL A 60 -5.79 -18.51 4.19
C VAL A 60 -6.48 -19.21 3.02
N ASP A 61 -5.86 -20.23 2.43
CA ASP A 61 -6.41 -21.03 1.32
C ASP A 61 -7.24 -22.23 1.79
N ARG A 62 -7.20 -22.59 3.09
CA ARG A 62 -7.90 -23.75 3.65
C ARG A 62 -8.52 -23.48 5.03
N GLY A 63 -9.43 -24.36 5.42
CA GLY A 63 -9.98 -24.41 6.78
C GLY A 63 -10.83 -23.20 7.16
N GLU A 64 -10.85 -22.88 8.45
CA GLU A 64 -11.63 -21.77 8.98
C GLU A 64 -11.05 -20.41 8.59
N ALA A 65 -9.72 -20.31 8.52
CA ALA A 65 -9.01 -19.12 8.06
C ALA A 65 -9.47 -18.68 6.65
N ALA A 66 -9.65 -19.64 5.73
CA ALA A 66 -10.16 -19.35 4.40
C ALA A 66 -11.60 -18.81 4.40
N LYS A 67 -12.49 -19.39 5.21
CA LYS A 67 -13.87 -18.91 5.31
C LYS A 67 -13.93 -17.51 5.88
N GLN A 68 -13.17 -17.24 6.95
CA GLN A 68 -13.10 -15.92 7.58
C GLN A 68 -12.53 -14.89 6.60
N PHE A 69 -11.44 -15.23 5.92
CA PHE A 69 -10.83 -14.39 4.89
C PHE A 69 -11.80 -14.07 3.76
N LEU A 70 -12.46 -15.08 3.18
CA LEU A 70 -13.42 -14.88 2.09
C LEU A 70 -14.64 -14.05 2.53
N ARG A 71 -15.16 -14.30 3.75
CA ARG A 71 -16.25 -13.52 4.33
C ARG A 71 -15.87 -12.05 4.44
N ARG A 72 -14.73 -11.74 5.08
CA ARG A 72 -14.27 -10.36 5.27
C ARG A 72 -13.95 -9.69 3.94
N ARG A 73 -13.24 -10.37 3.05
CA ARG A 73 -12.96 -9.89 1.70
C ARG A 73 -14.25 -9.51 0.96
N GLY A 74 -15.31 -10.30 1.08
CA GLY A 74 -16.62 -10.03 0.49
C GLY A 74 -17.34 -8.80 1.07
N MET A 75 -16.98 -8.37 2.28
CA MET A 75 -17.55 -7.20 2.96
C MET A 75 -16.86 -5.88 2.58
N GLY A 76 -15.75 -5.90 1.85
CA GLY A 76 -15.03 -4.69 1.44
C GLY A 76 -14.45 -3.93 2.64
N ILE A 77 -14.76 -2.64 2.76
CA ILE A 77 -14.27 -1.77 3.85
C ILE A 77 -14.61 -2.36 5.22
N ARG A 78 -15.85 -2.82 5.43
CA ARG A 78 -16.25 -3.42 6.70
C ARG A 78 -15.46 -4.67 7.07
N GLY A 79 -15.01 -5.43 6.08
CA GLY A 79 -14.16 -6.59 6.34
C GLY A 79 -12.74 -6.21 6.74
N LEU A 80 -12.25 -5.07 6.24
CA LEU A 80 -10.95 -4.51 6.61
C LEU A 80 -10.99 -3.92 8.03
N GLU A 81 -12.08 -3.24 8.40
CA GLU A 81 -12.33 -2.79 9.77
C GLU A 81 -12.39 -3.96 10.74
N GLU A 82 -13.19 -4.99 10.44
CA GLU A 82 -13.30 -6.18 11.29
C GLU A 82 -11.95 -6.90 11.48
N GLU A 83 -11.12 -6.93 10.43
CA GLU A 83 -9.77 -7.48 10.51
C GLU A 83 -8.86 -6.69 11.45
N VAL A 84 -8.85 -5.36 11.34
CA VAL A 84 -8.01 -4.50 12.18
C VAL A 84 -8.52 -4.48 13.62
N GLU A 85 -9.83 -4.44 13.85
CA GLU A 85 -10.42 -4.56 15.18
C GLU A 85 -10.00 -5.86 15.89
N ASP A 86 -10.06 -6.98 15.19
CA ASP A 86 -9.67 -8.27 15.76
C ASP A 86 -8.16 -8.33 16.03
N PHE A 87 -7.34 -7.76 15.16
CA PHE A 87 -5.91 -7.63 15.39
C PHE A 87 -5.61 -6.84 16.67
N VAL A 88 -6.30 -5.71 16.87
CA VAL A 88 -6.18 -4.88 18.08
C VAL A 88 -6.66 -5.63 19.32
N LYS A 89 -7.81 -6.31 19.25
CA LYS A 89 -8.33 -7.11 20.37
C LYS A 89 -7.35 -8.21 20.79
N GLN A 90 -6.71 -8.87 19.83
CA GLN A 90 -5.71 -9.91 20.08
C GLN A 90 -4.40 -9.37 20.65
N ARG A 91 -4.09 -8.10 20.41
CA ARG A 91 -2.86 -7.42 20.84
C ARG A 91 -3.18 -6.21 21.72
N ALA A 92 -4.15 -6.34 22.62
CA ALA A 92 -4.57 -5.23 23.47
C ALA A 92 -3.39 -4.66 24.28
N GLY A 93 -3.18 -3.34 24.18
CA GLY A 93 -2.05 -2.62 24.78
C GLY A 93 -0.75 -2.65 23.96
N ASP A 94 -0.76 -3.22 22.75
CA ASP A 94 0.35 -3.12 21.79
C ASP A 94 0.25 -1.81 21.01
N ALA A 95 1.26 -0.96 21.15
CA ALA A 95 1.33 0.34 20.47
C ALA A 95 1.26 0.22 18.93
N GLU A 96 1.80 -0.85 18.33
CA GLU A 96 1.70 -1.05 16.87
C GLU A 96 0.27 -1.36 16.43
N ALA A 97 -0.52 -2.03 17.28
CA ALA A 97 -1.92 -2.33 17.00
C ALA A 97 -2.79 -1.09 17.16
N GLU A 98 -2.56 -0.29 18.21
CA GLU A 98 -3.24 0.98 18.42
C GLU A 98 -2.96 1.96 17.27
N GLU A 99 -1.69 2.08 16.83
CA GLU A 99 -1.31 2.91 15.68
C GLU A 99 -1.98 2.42 14.38
N LEU A 100 -2.10 1.10 14.18
CA LEU A 100 -2.79 0.55 13.01
C LEU A 100 -4.26 0.99 12.97
N MET A 101 -4.95 0.98 14.11
CA MET A 101 -6.34 1.43 14.22
C MET A 101 -6.46 2.93 14.00
N GLU A 102 -5.58 3.75 14.59
CA GLU A 102 -5.52 5.20 14.34
C GLU A 102 -5.37 5.47 12.84
N MET A 103 -4.45 4.79 12.17
CA MET A 103 -4.22 4.97 10.73
C MET A 103 -5.40 4.53 9.90
N LEU A 104 -6.09 3.45 10.28
CA LEU A 104 -7.30 3.03 9.59
C LEU A 104 -8.42 4.08 9.72
N ASN A 105 -8.68 4.53 10.95
CA ASN A 105 -9.71 5.54 11.21
C ASN A 105 -9.42 6.85 10.48
N TYR A 106 -8.16 7.28 10.49
CA TYR A 106 -7.70 8.43 9.72
C TYR A 106 -8.00 8.28 8.22
N ILE A 107 -7.75 7.10 7.64
CA ILE A 107 -7.97 6.86 6.20
C ILE A 107 -9.46 6.83 5.85
N LEU A 108 -10.29 6.24 6.70
CA LEU A 108 -11.71 6.02 6.41
C LEU A 108 -12.59 7.23 6.73
N TYR A 109 -12.30 7.93 7.83
CA TYR A 109 -13.24 8.87 8.44
C TYR A 109 -12.73 10.30 8.47
N GLU A 110 -11.42 10.48 8.58
CA GLU A 110 -10.82 11.81 8.67
C GLU A 110 -10.46 12.37 7.28
N GLY A 111 -10.29 13.69 7.24
CA GLY A 111 -9.75 14.36 6.08
C GLY A 111 -8.23 14.37 6.11
N THR A 112 -7.60 14.39 4.94
CA THR A 112 -6.13 14.34 4.87
C THR A 112 -5.48 15.47 5.64
N SER A 113 -4.39 15.17 6.33
CA SER A 113 -3.54 16.12 7.04
C SER A 113 -2.07 15.75 6.86
N GLU A 114 -1.24 16.77 6.57
CA GLU A 114 0.21 16.59 6.51
C GLU A 114 0.74 16.27 7.92
N LYS A 115 1.41 15.13 8.07
CA LYS A 115 2.04 14.70 9.33
C LYS A 115 3.43 14.12 9.02
N LEU A 116 4.44 14.55 9.77
CA LEU A 116 5.82 14.08 9.61
C LEU A 116 5.98 12.72 10.30
N TYR A 117 6.52 11.77 9.55
CA TYR A 117 6.96 10.47 10.02
C TYR A 117 8.42 10.25 9.66
N ALA A 118 9.07 9.24 10.25
CA ALA A 118 10.45 8.91 9.94
C ALA A 118 10.68 8.55 8.45
N ASN A 119 9.63 8.12 7.73
CA ASN A 119 9.69 7.80 6.30
C ASN A 119 9.17 8.92 5.37
N GLY A 120 9.00 10.14 5.90
CA GLY A 120 8.58 11.32 5.14
C GLY A 120 7.26 11.92 5.62
N VAL A 121 6.68 12.80 4.81
CA VAL A 121 5.45 13.53 5.15
C VAL A 121 4.24 12.84 4.53
N ARG A 122 3.34 12.31 5.37
CA ARG A 122 2.05 11.76 4.95
C ARG A 122 1.23 12.85 4.26
N ASP A 123 0.59 12.53 3.14
CA ASP A 123 -0.25 13.45 2.35
C ASP A 123 0.43 14.79 1.97
N LYS A 124 1.76 14.80 1.80
CA LYS A 124 2.55 15.96 1.35
C LYS A 124 1.93 16.62 0.11
N GLY A 125 1.65 17.91 0.21
CA GLY A 125 1.11 18.75 -0.87
C GLY A 125 -0.39 18.60 -1.10
N ARG A 126 -1.11 17.82 -0.27
CA ARG A 126 -2.56 17.60 -0.44
C ARG A 126 -3.38 18.69 0.26
N GLU A 127 -4.54 19.00 -0.31
CA GLU A 127 -5.48 19.90 0.33
C GLU A 127 -6.05 19.23 1.60
N PRO A 128 -6.01 19.91 2.76
CA PRO A 128 -6.53 19.34 3.99
C PRO A 128 -8.03 19.06 3.88
N GLY A 129 -8.50 18.07 4.63
CA GLY A 129 -9.92 17.73 4.60
C GLY A 129 -10.32 16.80 3.45
N THR A 130 -9.40 16.49 2.52
CA THR A 130 -9.67 15.57 1.41
C THR A 130 -9.96 14.17 1.95
N LYS A 131 -11.14 13.61 1.64
CA LYS A 131 -11.58 12.30 2.16
C LYS A 131 -11.28 11.15 1.20
N LEU A 132 -11.58 9.92 1.63
CA LEU A 132 -11.34 8.69 0.84
C LEU A 132 -11.99 8.74 -0.56
N ASP A 133 -13.16 9.35 -0.67
CA ASP A 133 -13.92 9.52 -1.91
C ASP A 133 -13.15 10.28 -3.01
N HIS A 134 -12.28 11.22 -2.63
CA HIS A 134 -11.40 11.90 -3.56
C HIS A 134 -10.38 10.93 -4.17
N PHE A 135 -9.84 10.01 -3.36
CA PHE A 135 -8.86 9.03 -3.83
C PHE A 135 -9.48 7.97 -4.73
N THR A 136 -10.69 7.51 -4.39
CA THR A 136 -11.46 6.60 -5.25
C THR A 136 -11.94 7.32 -6.51
N GLY A 137 -12.25 8.60 -6.40
CA GLY A 137 -12.64 9.50 -7.48
C GLY A 137 -11.51 9.83 -8.46
N HIS A 138 -10.25 9.65 -8.05
CA HIS A 138 -9.07 10.02 -8.83
C HIS A 138 -9.01 9.22 -10.14
N GLN A 139 -8.64 9.90 -11.24
CA GLN A 139 -8.66 9.33 -12.59
C GLN A 139 -7.87 8.02 -12.69
N LYS A 140 -6.68 7.97 -12.08
CA LYS A 140 -5.86 6.74 -12.02
C LYS A 140 -6.57 5.57 -11.32
N ALA A 141 -7.32 5.82 -10.25
CA ALA A 141 -8.06 4.79 -9.52
C ALA A 141 -9.22 4.25 -10.35
N LYS A 142 -10.00 5.15 -10.98
CA LYS A 142 -11.09 4.79 -11.90
C LYS A 142 -10.60 3.99 -13.09
N LEU A 143 -9.54 4.46 -13.76
CA LEU A 143 -8.97 3.80 -14.93
C LEU A 143 -8.37 2.42 -14.61
N ALA A 144 -7.79 2.25 -13.41
CA ALA A 144 -7.31 0.96 -12.95
C ALA A 144 -8.46 0.01 -12.53
N GLY A 145 -9.65 0.56 -12.23
CA GLY A 145 -10.80 -0.16 -11.70
C GLY A 145 -10.61 -0.57 -10.25
N LEU A 146 -10.02 0.33 -9.44
CA LEU A 146 -9.87 0.12 -8.01
C LEU A 146 -11.21 0.23 -7.29
N SER A 147 -11.48 -0.69 -6.37
CA SER A 147 -12.56 -0.54 -5.40
C SER A 147 -12.15 0.42 -4.28
N GLU A 148 -13.13 0.92 -3.53
CA GLU A 148 -12.86 1.75 -2.34
C GLU A 148 -12.00 1.01 -1.31
N ALA A 149 -12.27 -0.28 -1.09
CA ALA A 149 -11.48 -1.13 -0.19
C ALA A 149 -10.03 -1.30 -0.65
N GLU A 150 -9.79 -1.42 -1.96
CA GLU A 150 -8.43 -1.48 -2.51
C GLU A 150 -7.70 -0.14 -2.36
N VAL A 151 -8.40 0.99 -2.53
CA VAL A 151 -7.81 2.32 -2.30
C VAL A 151 -7.46 2.51 -0.81
N ALA A 152 -8.36 2.12 0.09
CA ALA A 152 -8.12 2.17 1.54
C ALA A 152 -6.93 1.28 1.92
N ALA A 153 -6.88 0.04 1.46
CA ALA A 153 -5.77 -0.88 1.73
C ALA A 153 -4.43 -0.39 1.16
N LEU A 154 -4.43 0.23 -0.03
CA LEU A 154 -3.23 0.85 -0.60
C LEU A 154 -2.75 2.04 0.23
N ARG A 155 -3.67 2.92 0.68
CA ARG A 155 -3.32 4.03 1.59
C ARG A 155 -2.75 3.50 2.88
N LEU A 156 -3.39 2.49 3.48
CA LEU A 156 -2.98 1.85 4.71
C LEU A 156 -1.61 1.18 4.57
N TYR A 157 -1.31 0.55 3.44
CA TYR A 157 0.03 0.01 3.20
C TYR A 157 1.13 1.09 3.18
N THR A 158 0.79 2.32 2.80
CA THR A 158 1.75 3.43 2.72
C THR A 158 1.95 4.18 4.03
N THR A 159 1.17 3.90 5.08
CA THR A 159 1.37 4.52 6.39
C THR A 159 2.62 3.96 7.08
N TYR A 160 3.13 4.73 8.04
CA TYR A 160 4.23 4.29 8.89
C TYR A 160 3.80 3.05 9.69
N GLY A 161 4.71 2.10 9.89
CA GLY A 161 4.44 0.85 10.63
C GLY A 161 3.67 -0.23 9.86
N THR A 162 2.58 0.09 9.18
CA THR A 162 1.64 -0.91 8.63
C THR A 162 2.23 -1.80 7.54
N TYR A 163 3.11 -1.27 6.69
CA TYR A 163 3.80 -2.08 5.67
C TYR A 163 4.60 -3.25 6.28
N ARG A 164 5.10 -3.11 7.52
CA ARG A 164 5.83 -4.18 8.23
C ARG A 164 4.87 -5.28 8.68
N LEU A 165 3.70 -4.91 9.20
CA LEU A 165 2.66 -5.85 9.62
C LEU A 165 2.13 -6.69 8.46
N MET A 166 2.09 -6.11 7.25
CA MET A 166 1.64 -6.81 6.04
C MET A 166 2.75 -7.65 5.41
N ASN A 167 3.96 -7.09 5.25
CA ASN A 167 5.05 -7.79 4.55
C ASN A 167 5.83 -8.77 5.44
N GLY A 168 5.95 -8.50 6.73
CA GLY A 168 6.69 -9.33 7.69
C GLY A 168 6.21 -10.79 7.66
N PRO A 169 4.90 -11.05 7.85
CA PRO A 169 4.35 -12.39 7.78
C PRO A 169 4.53 -13.10 6.43
N LEU A 170 4.60 -12.37 5.31
CA LEU A 170 4.87 -12.95 3.99
C LEU A 170 6.32 -13.43 3.84
N ARG A 171 7.25 -12.84 4.60
CA ARG A 171 8.68 -13.18 4.62
C ARG A 171 9.03 -14.21 5.69
N ASP A 172 8.12 -14.53 6.59
CA ASP A 172 8.27 -15.52 7.65
C ASP A 172 7.96 -16.94 7.12
N ASP A 173 9.01 -17.72 6.87
CA ASP A 173 8.89 -19.09 6.39
C ASP A 173 8.51 -20.06 7.51
N GLU A 174 8.86 -19.75 8.77
CA GLU A 174 8.50 -20.61 9.90
C GLU A 174 6.99 -20.55 10.15
N ARG A 175 6.39 -19.36 10.09
CA ARG A 175 4.92 -19.18 10.12
C ARG A 175 4.25 -20.00 9.03
N LYS A 176 4.77 -19.94 7.80
CA LYS A 176 4.24 -20.71 6.66
C LYS A 176 4.33 -22.21 6.91
N GLN A 177 5.44 -22.71 7.45
CA GLN A 177 5.61 -24.12 7.79
C GLN A 177 4.65 -24.56 8.90
N ARG A 178 4.36 -23.69 9.87
CA ARG A 178 3.33 -23.91 10.90
C ARG A 178 1.90 -23.74 10.39
N HIS A 179 1.71 -23.35 9.12
CA HIS A 179 0.42 -23.01 8.52
C HIS A 179 -0.40 -21.99 9.33
N GLU A 180 0.28 -21.07 10.01
CA GLU A 180 -0.35 -20.01 10.79
C GLU A 180 -0.80 -18.89 9.84
N PRO A 181 -2.05 -18.39 9.90
CA PRO A 181 -2.49 -17.31 9.01
C PRO A 181 -1.73 -16.00 9.27
N CYS A 182 -1.56 -15.19 8.22
CA CYS A 182 -1.12 -13.81 8.41
C CYS A 182 -2.09 -13.04 9.33
N HIS A 183 -1.60 -12.00 9.99
CA HIS A 183 -2.42 -11.18 10.88
C HIS A 183 -3.40 -10.27 10.12
N LEU A 184 -2.99 -9.75 8.95
CA LEU A 184 -3.77 -8.81 8.12
C LEU A 184 -4.00 -9.33 6.69
N PRO A 185 -4.59 -10.53 6.50
CA PRO A 185 -4.69 -11.16 5.18
C PRO A 185 -5.60 -10.40 4.20
N VAL A 186 -6.69 -9.77 4.66
CA VAL A 186 -7.62 -9.01 3.82
C VAL A 186 -6.98 -7.70 3.36
N ALA A 187 -6.39 -6.93 4.28
CA ALA A 187 -5.66 -5.71 3.94
C ALA A 187 -4.51 -6.02 2.98
N THR A 188 -3.75 -7.09 3.23
CA THR A 188 -2.63 -7.53 2.38
C THR A 188 -3.11 -7.92 0.98
N PHE A 189 -4.19 -8.71 0.90
CA PHE A 189 -4.79 -9.10 -0.36
C PHE A 189 -5.30 -7.90 -1.17
N LEU A 190 -6.06 -6.99 -0.54
CA LEU A 190 -6.63 -5.83 -1.21
C LEU A 190 -5.54 -4.86 -1.70
N ALA A 191 -4.48 -4.65 -0.91
CA ALA A 191 -3.34 -3.84 -1.33
C ALA A 191 -2.61 -4.48 -2.53
N ALA A 192 -2.40 -5.80 -2.52
CA ALA A 192 -1.77 -6.52 -3.62
C ALA A 192 -2.60 -6.48 -4.91
N GLU A 193 -3.91 -6.73 -4.82
CA GLU A 193 -4.81 -6.62 -5.98
C GLU A 193 -4.92 -5.18 -6.49
N GLY A 194 -4.97 -4.20 -5.59
CA GLY A 194 -4.93 -2.79 -5.96
C GLY A 194 -3.65 -2.42 -6.71
N ALA A 195 -2.49 -2.82 -6.19
CA ALA A 195 -1.20 -2.59 -6.83
C ALA A 195 -1.12 -3.27 -8.20
N LYS A 196 -1.63 -4.50 -8.33
CA LYS A 196 -1.73 -5.23 -9.60
C LYS A 196 -2.63 -4.51 -10.60
N LYS A 197 -3.80 -4.00 -10.18
CA LYS A 197 -4.71 -3.22 -11.03
C LYS A 197 -4.09 -1.92 -11.52
N LEU A 198 -3.32 -1.23 -10.67
CA LEU A 198 -2.59 -0.01 -11.05
C LEU A 198 -1.59 -0.26 -12.19
N ARG A 199 -1.10 -1.49 -12.38
CA ARG A 199 -0.21 -1.83 -13.52
C ARG A 199 -0.89 -1.64 -14.88
N LYS A 200 -2.24 -1.65 -14.94
CA LYS A 200 -2.99 -1.33 -16.18
C LYS A 200 -2.66 0.06 -16.72
N LEU A 201 -2.32 1.00 -15.85
CA LEU A 201 -1.99 2.38 -16.23
C LEU A 201 -0.69 2.47 -17.06
N ASN A 202 0.17 1.46 -16.95
CA ASN A 202 1.41 1.38 -17.73
C ASN A 202 1.19 0.78 -19.13
N ALA A 203 -0.01 0.31 -19.48
CA ALA A 203 -0.31 -0.15 -20.82
C ALA A 203 -0.23 1.03 -21.82
N PRO A 204 0.34 0.84 -23.03
CA PRO A 204 0.52 1.92 -24.01
C PRO A 204 -0.77 2.70 -24.33
N GLU A 205 -1.90 2.00 -24.45
CA GLU A 205 -3.22 2.60 -24.69
C GLU A 205 -3.67 3.50 -23.53
N MET A 206 -3.43 3.08 -22.29
CA MET A 206 -3.80 3.82 -21.09
C MET A 206 -2.87 5.01 -20.84
N GLN A 207 -1.58 4.86 -21.12
CA GLN A 207 -0.65 5.99 -21.13
C GLN A 207 -1.09 7.04 -22.16
N THR A 208 -1.52 6.62 -23.35
CA THR A 208 -2.04 7.53 -24.38
C THR A 208 -3.29 8.27 -23.91
N ARG A 209 -4.24 7.59 -23.25
CA ARG A 209 -5.44 8.23 -22.65
C ARG A 209 -5.09 9.24 -21.57
N LEU A 210 -4.22 8.86 -20.63
CA LEU A 210 -3.72 9.76 -19.58
C LEU A 210 -3.00 10.98 -20.18
N SER A 211 -2.21 10.78 -21.23
CA SER A 211 -1.49 11.84 -21.95
C SER A 211 -2.46 12.79 -22.64
N ALA A 212 -3.44 12.26 -23.38
CA ALA A 212 -4.41 13.05 -24.14
C ALA A 212 -5.30 13.92 -23.24
N GLU A 213 -5.69 13.41 -22.06
CA GLU A 213 -6.48 14.18 -21.08
C GLU A 213 -5.62 15.20 -20.33
N SER A 214 -4.35 14.90 -20.02
CA SER A 214 -3.41 15.88 -19.46
C SER A 214 -2.99 16.97 -20.46
N ALA A 215 -3.01 16.64 -21.77
CA ALA A 215 -2.72 17.55 -22.87
C ALA A 215 -3.93 18.42 -23.28
N ALA A 216 -5.11 18.24 -22.67
CA ALA A 216 -6.21 19.20 -22.81
C ALA A 216 -5.88 20.61 -22.27
N GLY A 217 -4.68 20.79 -21.68
CA GLY A 217 -4.07 22.09 -21.36
C GLY A 217 -2.75 22.42 -22.05
N LEU A 218 -2.18 21.55 -22.91
CA LEU A 218 -0.91 21.80 -23.61
C LEU A 218 -0.87 21.10 -24.98
N GLN A 219 -0.63 21.89 -26.02
CA GLN A 219 -0.61 21.47 -27.43
C GLN A 219 0.30 20.25 -27.66
N ALA A 220 -0.27 19.20 -28.25
CA ALA A 220 0.47 18.02 -28.69
C ALA A 220 1.42 18.36 -29.85
N VAL A 221 2.69 17.93 -29.75
CA VAL A 221 3.65 17.98 -30.86
C VAL A 221 3.34 16.81 -31.83
N PRO A 222 3.08 17.05 -33.12
CA PRO A 222 2.78 15.99 -34.08
C PRO A 222 4.06 15.23 -34.50
N GLY A 223 4.02 13.90 -34.55
CA GLY A 223 4.99 13.11 -35.32
C GLY A 223 5.72 11.95 -34.63
N ALA A 224 5.43 11.62 -33.37
CA ALA A 224 6.06 10.46 -32.73
C ALA A 224 5.36 9.15 -33.14
N PRO A 225 6.07 8.17 -33.77
CA PRO A 225 5.49 6.88 -34.10
C PRO A 225 5.14 6.11 -32.81
N PRO A 226 4.04 5.31 -32.80
CA PRO A 226 3.67 4.50 -31.64
C PRO A 226 4.79 3.49 -31.37
N SER A 227 5.57 3.71 -30.31
CA SER A 227 6.58 2.75 -29.91
C SER A 227 5.88 1.47 -29.47
N THR A 228 6.01 0.39 -30.22
CA THR A 228 5.64 -0.97 -29.81
C THR A 228 6.63 -1.45 -28.75
N LYS A 229 6.56 -0.84 -27.55
CA LYS A 229 7.30 -1.33 -26.39
C LYS A 229 6.74 -2.69 -26.01
N ARG A 230 7.48 -3.75 -26.37
CA ARG A 230 7.30 -5.07 -25.75
C ARG A 230 7.58 -4.90 -24.26
N VAL A 231 6.56 -5.08 -23.43
CA VAL A 231 6.70 -5.08 -21.97
C VAL A 231 7.09 -6.49 -21.57
N TYR A 232 8.39 -6.69 -21.36
CA TYR A 232 8.88 -7.91 -20.72
C TYR A 232 8.65 -7.79 -19.21
N TRP A 233 7.85 -8.70 -18.67
CA TRP A 233 7.58 -8.80 -17.24
C TRP A 233 8.79 -9.40 -16.52
N ARG A 234 9.45 -8.60 -15.67
CA ARG A 234 9.96 -8.97 -14.33
C ARG A 234 10.10 -7.70 -13.47
N GLY A 235 9.91 -7.86 -12.16
CA GLY A 235 9.79 -6.80 -11.16
C GLY A 235 10.99 -5.83 -11.11
N MET A 236 10.68 -4.64 -10.58
CA MET A 236 11.55 -3.52 -10.19
C MET A 236 12.73 -3.15 -11.14
N ARG A 237 12.63 -1.97 -11.76
CA ARG A 237 13.80 -1.30 -12.39
C ARG A 237 14.53 -0.48 -11.33
N HIS A 238 15.86 -0.47 -11.41
CA HIS A 238 16.80 0.22 -10.50
C HIS A 238 16.95 -0.45 -9.13
N ILE A 239 17.34 -1.71 -9.15
CA ILE A 239 17.73 -2.45 -7.97
C ILE A 239 19.24 -2.64 -8.00
N ASP A 240 19.95 -1.99 -7.07
CA ASP A 240 21.30 -2.37 -6.63
C ASP A 240 21.23 -3.51 -5.60
N MET A 241 20.29 -4.46 -5.73
CA MET A 241 20.19 -5.64 -4.85
C MET A 241 20.97 -6.79 -5.44
N LYS A 242 21.70 -7.49 -4.56
CA LYS A 242 22.38 -8.74 -4.87
C LYS A 242 21.33 -9.84 -5.10
N VAL A 243 21.10 -10.15 -6.36
CA VAL A 243 20.33 -11.32 -6.80
C VAL A 243 21.16 -12.58 -6.52
N SER A 244 20.57 -13.63 -5.93
CA SER A 244 21.30 -14.88 -5.67
C SER A 244 21.62 -15.62 -6.98
N ASP A 245 22.76 -16.32 -7.03
CA ASP A 245 23.15 -17.14 -8.19
C ASP A 245 22.11 -18.21 -8.54
N GLY A 246 21.36 -18.68 -7.53
CA GLY A 246 20.24 -19.59 -7.71
C GLY A 246 19.08 -19.00 -8.51
N PHE A 247 18.71 -17.73 -8.27
CA PHE A 247 17.68 -17.05 -9.06
C PHE A 247 18.12 -16.83 -10.51
N LEU A 248 19.39 -16.50 -10.74
CA LEU A 248 19.93 -16.30 -12.09
C LEU A 248 19.91 -17.61 -12.90
N ARG A 249 20.16 -18.74 -12.24
CA ARG A 249 20.15 -20.06 -12.86
C ARG A 249 18.75 -20.63 -13.07
N ASP A 250 17.95 -20.64 -12.01
CA ASP A 250 16.73 -21.46 -11.94
C ASP A 250 15.45 -20.60 -12.02
N GLY A 251 15.59 -19.27 -11.95
CA GLY A 251 14.48 -18.33 -11.78
C GLY A 251 13.86 -18.41 -10.39
N GLY A 252 13.01 -17.44 -10.06
CA GLY A 252 12.21 -17.46 -8.84
C GLY A 252 11.21 -16.31 -8.81
N THR A 253 10.43 -16.25 -7.73
CA THR A 253 9.40 -15.22 -7.52
C THR A 253 9.65 -14.46 -6.23
N GLU A 254 9.44 -13.15 -6.29
CA GLU A 254 9.51 -12.24 -5.15
C GLU A 254 8.32 -12.48 -4.21
N LEU A 255 8.60 -12.70 -2.92
CA LEU A 255 7.58 -12.96 -1.89
C LEU A 255 6.94 -11.69 -1.30
N ALA A 256 7.46 -10.51 -1.64
CA ALA A 256 6.82 -9.23 -1.32
C ALA A 256 5.80 -8.90 -2.42
N PHE A 257 4.62 -8.41 -2.04
CA PHE A 257 3.58 -8.08 -3.03
C PHE A 257 3.85 -6.75 -3.77
N MET A 258 4.94 -6.06 -3.42
CA MET A 258 5.48 -4.93 -4.17
C MET A 258 6.99 -4.97 -4.24
#